data_AF-A0A8K0LXE9-F1
#
_entry.id   AF-A0A8K0LXE9-F1
#
_cell.length_a   1.000
_cell.length_b   1.000
_cell.length_c   1.000
_cell.angle_alpha   90.00
_cell.angle_beta   90.00
_cell.angle_gamma   90.00
#
_symmetry.space_group_name_H-M   'P 1'
#
loop_
_entity.id
_entity.type
_entity.pdbx_description
1 polymer ?
#
loop_
_entity_poly.entity_id
_entity_poly.type
_entity_poly.pdbx_seq_one_letter_code
_entity_poly.pdbx_strand_id
1 'polypeptide(L)' 'MPAHQEALKATLENKGVKFHIKTGNSKWQCTVLDRATHERRKSERTDSTDSVASNATTSSNSSTKSH' A
#
# COMPACT_ATOMS: atom_id res chain seq x y z
N MET A 1 13.16 1.29 -34.02
CA MET A 1 13.61 0.38 -32.94
C MET A 1 12.50 0.21 -31.88
N PRO A 2 11.46 -0.62 -32.10
CA PRO A 2 10.29 -0.70 -31.21
C PRO A 2 10.39 -1.80 -30.12
N ALA A 3 11.18 -2.85 -30.34
CA ALA A 3 11.18 -4.05 -29.50
C ALA A 3 11.57 -3.82 -28.04
N HIS A 4 12.46 -2.85 -27.77
CA HIS A 4 12.90 -2.53 -26.42
C HIS A 4 11.79 -1.91 -25.56
N GLN A 5 10.90 -1.14 -26.18
CA GLN A 5 9.82 -0.44 -25.48
C GLN A 5 8.72 -1.43 -25.07
N GLU A 6 8.40 -2.39 -25.95
CA GLU A 6 7.44 -3.47 -25.68
C GLU A 6 7.88 -4.31 -24.48
N ALA A 7 9.16 -4.70 -24.44
CA ALA A 7 9.72 -5.51 -23.37
C ALA A 7 9.71 -4.80 -22.01
N LEU A 8 9.95 -3.48 -22.00
CA LEU A 8 9.87 -2.67 -20.79
C LEU A 8 8.43 -2.56 -20.26
N LYS A 9 7.45 -2.35 -21.16
CA LYS A 9 6.02 -2.33 -20.79
C LYS A 9 5.59 -3.66 -20.17
N ALA A 10 5.88 -4.77 -20.83
CA ALA A 10 5.55 -6.09 -20.33
C ALA A 10 6.19 -6.39 -18.97
N THR A 11 7.43 -5.94 -18.74
CA THR A 11 8.12 -6.11 -17.45
C THR A 11 7.47 -5.28 -16.34
N LEU A 12 7.07 -4.04 -16.65
CA LEU A 12 6.47 -3.12 -15.70
C LEU A 12 5.06 -3.58 -15.26
N GLU A 13 4.27 -4.12 -16.18
CA GLU A 13 2.93 -4.67 -15.92
C GLU A 13 2.98 -5.94 -15.05
N ASN A 14 3.90 -6.86 -15.35
CA ASN A 14 3.91 -8.17 -14.70
C ASN A 14 4.68 -8.19 -13.37
N LYS A 15 5.84 -7.54 -13.30
CA LYS A 15 6.80 -7.75 -12.19
C LYS A 15 7.28 -6.46 -11.53
N GLY A 16 7.10 -5.32 -12.18
CA GLY A 16 7.71 -4.06 -11.75
C GLY A 16 9.21 -4.02 -12.04
N VAL A 17 9.77 -2.82 -12.11
CA VAL A 17 11.20 -2.61 -12.32
C VAL A 17 11.88 -2.50 -10.96
N LYS A 18 12.73 -3.47 -10.63
CA LYS A 18 13.52 -3.48 -9.39
C LYS A 18 14.88 -2.85 -9.63
N PHE A 19 15.27 -1.94 -8.74
CA PHE A 19 16.57 -1.29 -8.79
C PHE A 19 17.08 -1.08 -7.37
N HIS A 20 18.37 -0.78 -7.24
CA HIS A 20 18.99 -0.53 -5.96
C HIS A 20 19.54 0.88 -5.92
N ILE A 21 19.23 1.61 -4.86
CA ILE A 21 19.87 2.88 -4.53
C ILE A 21 20.93 2.58 -3.47
N LYS A 22 22.19 2.88 -3.77
CA LYS A 22 23.30 2.73 -2.82
C LYS A 22 23.81 4.11 -2.42
N THR A 23 23.84 4.38 -1.11
CA THR A 23 24.34 5.63 -0.54
C THR A 23 25.15 5.30 0.72
N GLY A 24 26.43 5.66 0.73
CA GLY A 24 27.36 5.23 1.79
C GLY A 24 27.43 3.70 1.91
N ASN A 25 27.25 3.19 3.13
CA ASN A 25 27.24 1.76 3.45
C ASN A 25 25.86 1.10 3.32
N SER A 26 24.81 1.86 2.99
CA SER A 26 23.44 1.35 2.90
C SER A 26 23.03 1.09 1.45
N LYS A 27 22.24 0.02 1.25
CA LYS A 27 21.66 -0.37 -0.03
C LYS A 27 20.16 -0.55 0.13
N TRP A 28 19.39 0.20 -0.65
CA TRP A 28 17.94 0.19 -0.64
C TRP A 28 17.43 -0.49 -1.91
N GLN A 29 16.56 -1.49 -1.76
CA GLN A 29 15.86 -2.09 -2.89
C GLN A 29 14.57 -1.33 -3.14
N CYS A 30 14.43 -0.77 -4.35
CA CYS A 30 13.27 -0.02 -4.78
C CYS A 30 12.58 -0.76 -5.93
N THR A 31 11.25 -0.69 -5.99
CA THR A 31 10.46 -1.26 -7.08
C THR A 31 9.57 -0.17 -7.68
N VAL A 32 9.73 0.14 -8.97
CA VAL A 32 8.80 0.98 -9.72
C VAL A 32 7.72 0.10 -10.32
N LEU A 33 6.47 0.56 -10.21
CA LEU A 33 5.29 -0.10 -10.73
C LEU A 33 4.59 0.85 -11.71
N ASP A 34 3.90 0.29 -12.69
CA ASP A 34 2.96 1.09 -13.48
C ASP A 34 1.81 1.60 -12.61
N ARG A 35 1.26 2.77 -12.96
CA ARG A 35 0.20 3.43 -12.20
C ARG A 35 -1.06 2.59 -12.10
N ALA A 36 -1.53 1.99 -13.20
CA ALA A 36 -2.73 1.16 -13.19
C ALA A 36 -2.52 -0.10 -12.34
N THR A 37 -1.33 -0.69 -12.44
CA THR A 37 -0.96 -1.86 -11.63
C THR A 37 -0.85 -1.53 -10.14
N HIS A 38 -0.31 -0.35 -9.81
CA HIS A 38 -0.24 0.13 -8.43
C HIS A 38 -1.63 0.38 -7.85
N GLU A 39 -2.51 1.02 -8.60
CA GLU A 39 -3.90 1.27 -8.18
C GLU A 39 -4.68 -0.04 -7.99
N ARG A 40 -4.53 -1.03 -8.90
CA ARG A 40 -5.12 -2.36 -8.75
C ARG A 40 -4.63 -3.07 -7.48
N ARG A 41 -3.31 -3.13 -7.25
CA ARG A 41 -2.76 -3.76 -6.04
C ARG A 41 -3.15 -3.02 -4.76
N LYS A 42 -3.28 -1.69 -4.81
CA LYS A 42 -3.77 -0.91 -3.67
C LYS A 42 -5.24 -1.26 -3.38
N SER A 43 -6.06 -1.43 -4.42
CA SER A 43 -7.44 -1.90 -4.30
C SER A 43 -7.51 -3.30 -3.70
N GLU A 44 -6.75 -4.27 -4.23
CA GLU A 44 -6.69 -5.65 -3.73
C GLU A 44 -6.27 -5.74 -2.24
N ARG A 45 -5.46 -4.78 -1.76
CA ARG A 45 -5.07 -4.70 -0.34
C ARG A 45 -6.10 -4.02 0.55
N THR A 46 -7.06 -3.29 -0.04
CA THR A 46 -8.14 -2.61 0.68
C THR A 46 -9.25 -3.58 1.10
N ASP A 47 -9.38 -4.72 0.42
CA ASP A 47 -10.35 -5.78 0.77
C ASP A 47 -9.92 -6.64 1.98
N SER A 48 -8.78 -6.35 2.61
CA SER A 48 -8.41 -6.92 3.90
C SER A 48 -8.85 -5.99 5.03
N THR A 49 -10.15 -5.94 5.29
CA THR A 49 -10.68 -5.37 6.53
C THR A 49 -10.32 -6.28 7.68
N ASP A 50 -9.25 -5.96 8.42
CA ASP A 50 -9.11 -6.42 9.79
C ASP A 50 -10.33 -5.87 10.55
N SER A 51 -11.28 -6.75 10.84
CA SER A 51 -12.52 -6.37 11.52
C SER A 51 -12.17 -6.08 12.97
N VAL A 52 -11.65 -4.89 13.24
CA VAL A 52 -11.52 -4.39 14.61
C VAL A 52 -12.95 -4.12 15.07
N ALA A 53 -13.55 -5.10 15.75
CA ALA A 53 -14.79 -4.91 16.48
C ALA A 53 -14.58 -3.68 17.37
N SER A 54 -15.20 -2.57 16.99
CA SER A 54 -15.17 -1.35 17.78
C SER A 54 -15.92 -1.68 19.06
N ASN A 55 -15.18 -1.96 20.13
CA ASN A 55 -15.74 -2.02 21.47
C ASN A 55 -16.16 -0.59 21.81
N ALA A 56 -17.37 -0.22 21.42
CA ALA A 56 -18.01 1.02 21.80
C ALA A 56 -18.19 0.98 23.33
N THR A 57 -17.17 1.41 24.06
CA THR A 57 -17.32 1.74 25.47
C THR A 57 -18.19 2.98 25.51
N THR A 58 -19.49 2.76 25.73
CA THR A 58 -20.44 3.80 26.10
C THR A 58 -20.05 4.32 27.48
N SER A 59 -19.12 5.27 27.53
CA SER A 59 -18.91 6.12 28.70
C SER A 59 -20.05 7.15 28.75
N SER A 60 -21.22 6.70 29.19
CA SER A 60 -22.31 7.60 29.59
C SER A 60 -21.91 8.30 30.89
N ASN A 61 -21.23 9.42 30.75
CA ASN A 61 -21.01 10.38 31.83
C ASN A 61 -22.30 11.17 32.09
N SER A 62 -23.17 10.65 32.96
CA SER A 62 -24.30 11.41 33.53
C SER A 62 -24.21 11.43 35.04
N SER A 63 -23.57 12.47 35.57
CA SER A 63 -23.58 12.84 36.98
C SER A 63 -24.85 13.65 37.28
N THR A 64 -25.84 13.02 37.92
CA THR A 64 -26.93 13.74 38.59
C THR A 64 -26.94 13.36 40.07
N LYS A 65 -26.30 14.23 40.87
CA LYS A 65 -26.49 14.36 42.31
C LYS A 65 -27.99 14.58 42.59
N SER A 66 -28.58 13.80 43.49
CA SER A 66 -29.87 14.12 44.12
C SER A 66 -29.69 14.11 45.64
N HIS A 67 -30.25 15.14 46.27
CA HIS A 67 -30.35 15.41 47.70
C HIS A 67 -31.59 14.69 48.26
#